data_AF-A0A523RB62-F1
#
_entry.id   AF-A0A523RB62-F1
#
_cell.length_a   1.000
_cell.length_b   1.000
_cell.length_c   1.000
_cell.angle_alpha   90.00
_cell.angle_beta   90.00
_cell.angle_gamma   90.00
#
_symmetry.space_group_name_H-M   'P 1'
#
loop_
_entity.id
_entity.type
_entity.pdbx_description
1 polymer ?
#
loop_
_entity_poly.entity_id
_entity_poly.type
_entity_poly.pdbx_seq_one_letter_code
_entity_poly.pdbx_strand_id
1 'polypeptide(L)'
;MSPKGNFRREKKEFFEKVAQVDRVTRVVKGGRRFRFRAAVVIGDRKGRVGFGVNKGSDVAEAVKYAAKKAKKSLVRIPLTNFSIPHQVEGKFKGSRVLLKPAPEGRGIIAGGGVRIVVDLLGVKNVLAKILGSTNKLNSIQATLIALGTLRSKEDVFKMRGKEKFSRTIGPSRATESAMRDRSAGKKVEKKVSKKNKEPEAKPEEKPQAEMKTGGKSPVKGGSARFMQQARQASGEKKEQKK
;
A
#
# COMPACT_ATOMS: atom_id res chain seq x y z
N MET A 1 0.81 51.29 -1.65
CA MET A 1 0.31 50.22 -0.75
C MET A 1 0.26 48.91 -1.55
N SER A 2 1.34 48.12 -1.54
CA SER A 2 1.46 46.95 -2.42
C SER A 2 0.58 45.78 -1.96
N PRO A 3 -0.03 45.00 -2.88
CA PRO A 3 -1.00 43.98 -2.52
C PRO A 3 -0.33 42.75 -1.90
N LYS A 4 -0.92 42.26 -0.80
CA LYS A 4 -0.49 41.06 -0.07
C LYS A 4 -0.51 39.84 -1.00
N GLY A 5 0.66 39.23 -1.20
CA GLY A 5 0.83 38.03 -2.01
C GLY A 5 -0.06 36.88 -1.56
N ASN A 6 -0.69 36.23 -2.54
CA ASN A 6 -1.54 35.05 -2.35
C ASN A 6 -0.76 33.92 -1.65
N PHE A 7 -1.03 33.70 -0.37
CA PHE A 7 -0.64 32.47 0.33
C PHE A 7 -1.48 31.31 -0.22
N ARG A 8 -1.04 30.77 -1.36
CA ARG A 8 -1.52 29.48 -1.86
C ARG A 8 -1.21 28.46 -0.78
N ARG A 9 -2.22 28.07 0.01
CA ARG A 9 -2.09 26.97 0.98
C ARG A 9 -1.66 25.76 0.18
N GLU A 10 -0.37 25.40 0.26
CA GLU A 10 0.15 24.17 -0.32
C GLU A 10 -0.76 23.02 0.15
N LYS A 11 -1.26 22.23 -0.80
CA LYS A 11 -2.09 21.07 -0.49
C LYS A 11 -1.31 20.21 0.49
N LYS A 12 -1.89 19.88 1.65
CA LYS A 12 -1.27 18.97 2.62
C LYS A 12 -1.24 17.57 2.00
N GLU A 13 -0.18 17.27 1.26
CA GLU A 13 0.07 15.94 0.68
C GLU A 13 0.45 14.92 1.76
N PHE A 14 0.92 15.40 2.92
CA PHE A 14 1.39 14.56 4.00
C PHE A 14 0.37 14.46 5.14
N PHE A 15 0.19 13.24 5.62
CA PHE A 15 -0.52 12.93 6.85
C PHE A 15 0.44 13.05 8.03
N GLU A 16 0.02 13.74 9.08
CA GLU A 16 0.82 13.96 10.29
C GLU A 16 0.13 13.24 11.46
N LYS A 17 0.90 12.47 12.25
CA LYS A 17 0.38 11.77 13.43
C LYS A 17 1.31 12.02 14.62
N VAL A 18 0.72 12.46 15.72
CA VAL A 18 1.45 12.71 16.97
C VAL A 18 1.66 11.38 17.68
N ALA A 19 2.92 11.02 17.96
CA ALA A 19 3.26 9.77 18.61
C ALA A 19 3.29 9.88 20.14
N GLN A 20 3.81 11.00 20.64
CA GLN A 20 3.93 11.28 22.07
C GLN A 20 4.05 12.78 22.31
N VAL A 21 3.42 13.26 23.38
CA VAL A 21 3.57 14.60 23.92
C VAL A 21 3.93 14.47 25.38
N ASP A 22 5.01 15.12 25.80
CA ASP A 22 5.47 15.13 27.18
C ASP A 22 5.63 16.57 27.67
N ARG A 23 5.25 16.82 28.93
CA ARG A 23 5.62 18.05 29.63
C ARG A 23 7.00 17.88 30.25
N VAL A 24 7.97 18.69 29.83
CA VAL A 24 9.32 18.72 30.36
C VAL A 24 9.51 19.97 31.22
N THR A 25 10.33 19.87 32.27
CA THR A 25 10.44 20.92 33.28
C THR A 25 11.89 21.29 33.54
N ARG A 26 12.18 22.59 33.68
CA ARG A 26 13.44 23.09 34.26
C ARG A 26 13.14 23.76 35.60
N VAL A 27 13.81 23.31 36.66
CA VAL A 27 13.72 23.92 37.99
C VAL A 27 14.56 25.20 38.02
N VAL A 28 14.03 26.26 38.63
CA VAL A 28 14.68 27.57 38.82
C VAL A 28 14.46 28.04 40.26
N LYS A 29 15.20 29.07 40.71
CA LYS A 29 15.14 29.56 42.11
C LYS A 29 13.72 29.90 42.59
N GLY A 30 12.85 30.36 41.69
CA GLY A 30 11.45 30.72 41.99
C GLY A 30 10.39 29.72 41.51
N GLY A 31 10.76 28.47 41.16
CA GLY A 31 9.78 27.44 40.78
C GLY A 31 10.18 26.57 39.60
N ARG A 32 9.21 26.26 38.73
CA ARG A 32 9.37 25.30 37.62
C ARG A 32 8.92 25.93 36.31
N ARG A 33 9.83 26.01 35.34
CA ARG A 33 9.49 26.43 33.96
C ARG A 33 9.16 25.20 33.13
N PHE A 34 7.90 25.10 32.72
CA PHE A 34 7.41 24.01 31.86
C PHE A 34 7.61 24.32 30.38
N ARG A 35 7.81 23.26 29.59
CA ARG A 35 7.76 23.27 28.12
C ARG A 35 7.14 21.96 27.67
N PHE A 36 6.65 21.91 26.43
CA PHE A 36 6.11 20.69 25.85
C PHE A 36 7.06 20.15 24.80
N ARG A 37 7.36 18.84 24.86
CA ARG A 37 8.08 18.10 23.82
C ARG A 37 7.07 17.28 23.04
N ALA A 38 7.07 17.42 21.72
CA ALA A 38 6.24 16.64 20.83
C ALA A 38 7.10 15.79 19.90
N ALA A 39 6.68 14.55 19.69
CA ALA A 39 7.22 13.64 18.70
C ALA A 39 6.16 13.37 17.63
N VAL A 40 6.47 13.70 16.39
CA VAL A 40 5.54 13.64 15.26
C VAL A 40 6.14 12.76 14.16
N VAL A 41 5.31 11.90 13.60
CA VAL A 41 5.62 11.12 12.40
C VAL A 41 4.78 11.68 11.25
N ILE A 42 5.39 11.81 10.09
CA ILE A 42 4.77 12.32 8.87
C ILE A 42 4.93 11.26 7.77
N GLY A 43 3.91 11.05 6.94
CA GLY A 43 4.02 10.21 5.75
C GLY A 43 2.94 10.48 4.72
N ASP A 44 3.16 10.01 3.50
CA ASP A 44 2.28 10.21 2.34
C ASP A 44 1.44 8.98 1.99
N ARG A 45 1.57 7.88 2.76
CA ARG A 45 1.00 6.55 2.46
C ARG A 45 1.40 5.99 1.08
N LYS A 46 2.44 6.55 0.46
CA LYS A 46 2.98 6.18 -0.85
C LYS A 46 4.45 5.74 -0.74
N GLY A 47 4.88 5.33 0.44
CA GLY A 47 6.25 4.86 0.69
C GLY A 47 7.23 5.94 1.15
N ARG A 48 6.77 7.14 1.54
CA ARG A 48 7.62 8.13 2.22
C ARG A 48 7.17 8.33 3.66
N VAL A 49 8.15 8.35 4.57
CA VAL A 49 7.89 8.59 6.00
C VAL A 49 9.04 9.38 6.62
N GLY A 50 8.74 10.21 7.61
CA GLY A 50 9.68 11.03 8.33
C GLY A 50 9.29 11.17 9.79
N PHE A 51 10.28 11.46 10.63
CA PHE A 51 10.10 11.59 12.08
C PHE A 51 10.82 12.83 12.61
N GLY A 52 10.16 13.53 13.53
CA GLY A 52 10.68 14.74 14.12
C GLY A 52 10.31 14.85 15.59
N VAL A 53 11.27 15.29 16.39
CA VAL A 53 11.06 15.66 17.79
C VAL A 53 11.47 17.10 17.99
N ASN A 54 10.59 17.88 18.61
CA ASN A 54 10.89 19.27 18.97
C ASN A 54 10.19 19.68 20.28
N LYS A 55 10.56 20.86 20.80
CA LYS A 55 10.00 21.45 22.02
C LYS A 55 9.41 22.83 21.74
N GLY A 56 8.33 23.17 22.43
CA GLY A 56 7.65 24.46 22.34
C GLY A 56 7.29 25.02 23.72
N SER A 57 6.85 26.27 23.76
CA SER A 57 6.20 26.88 24.93
C SER A 57 4.85 26.20 25.19
N ASP A 58 4.10 25.96 24.12
CA ASP A 58 2.80 25.30 24.09
C ASP A 58 2.83 24.00 23.25
N VAL A 59 1.83 23.13 23.43
CA VAL A 59 1.67 21.86 22.71
C VAL A 59 1.52 22.10 21.21
N ALA A 60 0.69 23.08 20.81
CA ALA A 60 0.44 23.36 19.40
C ALA A 60 1.73 23.84 18.69
N GLU A 61 2.51 24.70 19.34
CA GLU A 61 3.82 25.12 18.82
C GLU A 61 4.81 23.95 18.73
N ALA A 62 4.89 23.12 19.77
CA ALA A 62 5.78 21.96 19.78
C ALA A 62 5.48 21.00 18.62
N VAL A 63 4.20 20.73 18.35
CA VAL A 63 3.76 19.89 17.23
C VAL A 63 4.11 20.54 15.89
N LYS A 64 3.86 21.84 15.71
CA LYS A 64 4.24 22.56 14.47
C LYS A 64 5.74 22.49 14.20
N TYR A 65 6.58 22.71 15.22
CA TYR A 65 8.03 22.62 15.08
C TYR A 65 8.53 21.20 14.86
N ALA A 66 7.89 20.20 15.48
CA ALA A 66 8.19 18.79 15.24
C ALA A 66 7.81 18.36 13.82
N ALA A 67 6.65 18.80 13.33
CA ALA A 67 6.19 18.54 11.96
C ALA A 67 7.14 19.16 10.93
N LYS A 68 7.56 20.42 11.13
CA LYS A 68 8.56 21.07 10.25
C LYS A 68 9.89 20.32 10.23
N LYS A 69 10.31 19.74 11.35
CA LYS A 69 11.52 18.91 11.42
C LYS A 69 11.33 17.56 10.71
N ALA A 70 10.19 16.90 10.89
CA ALA A 70 9.86 15.63 10.25
C ALA A 70 9.79 15.73 8.72
N LYS A 71 9.32 16.87 8.17
CA LYS A 71 9.31 17.11 6.72
C LYS A 71 10.71 17.13 6.10
N LYS A 72 11.72 17.56 6.87
CA LYS A 72 13.13 17.57 6.41
C LYS A 72 13.78 16.19 6.45
N SER A 73 13.23 15.24 7.21
CA SER A 73 13.78 13.90 7.44
C SER A 73 12.97 12.80 6.74
N LEU A 74 12.36 13.11 5.59
CA LEU A 74 11.61 12.14 4.80
C LEU A 74 12.55 11.11 4.14
N VAL A 75 12.24 9.84 4.33
CA VAL A 75 12.94 8.70 3.73
C VAL A 75 11.96 7.97 2.82
N ARG A 76 12.42 7.61 1.62
CA ARG A 76 11.68 6.76 0.67
C ARG A 76 12.03 5.30 0.93
N ILE A 77 11.01 4.46 1.09
CA ILE A 77 11.17 3.04 1.39
C ILE A 77 10.55 2.20 0.26
N PRO A 78 11.23 1.15 -0.22
CA PRO A 78 10.69 0.25 -1.21
C PRO A 78 9.59 -0.63 -0.60
N LEU A 79 8.39 -0.57 -1.18
CA LEU A 79 7.24 -1.39 -0.80
C LEU A 79 6.91 -2.39 -1.90
N THR A 80 6.34 -3.54 -1.54
CA THR A 80 5.85 -4.56 -2.48
C THR A 80 4.46 -4.99 -2.06
N ASN A 81 3.46 -4.80 -2.93
CA ASN A 81 2.07 -5.20 -2.69
C ASN A 81 1.52 -4.76 -1.32
N PHE A 82 1.75 -3.49 -0.95
CA PHE A 82 1.36 -2.93 0.35
C PHE A 82 1.93 -3.68 1.58
N SER A 83 3.01 -4.46 1.40
CA SER A 83 3.82 -5.09 2.45
C SER A 83 5.31 -4.81 2.24
N ILE A 84 6.13 -5.37 3.12
CA ILE A 84 7.59 -5.26 3.11
C ILE A 84 8.19 -6.37 2.23
N PRO A 85 9.28 -6.14 1.47
CA PRO A 85 9.88 -7.16 0.60
C PRO A 85 10.43 -8.40 1.31
N HIS A 86 11.10 -8.23 2.46
CA HIS A 86 11.73 -9.31 3.24
C HIS A 86 11.76 -8.95 4.73
N GLN A 87 12.04 -9.93 5.58
CA GLN A 87 12.19 -9.72 7.01
C GLN A 87 13.45 -8.89 7.31
N VAL A 88 13.31 -7.90 8.19
CA VAL A 88 14.41 -7.05 8.65
C VAL A 88 14.36 -6.82 10.14
N GLU A 89 15.52 -6.62 10.74
CA GLU A 89 15.67 -6.18 12.12
C GLU A 89 16.40 -4.84 12.15
N GLY A 90 15.91 -3.90 12.96
CA GLY A 90 16.58 -2.63 13.21
C GLY A 90 16.80 -2.43 14.69
N LYS A 91 17.97 -1.88 15.04
CA LYS A 91 18.34 -1.54 16.41
C LYS A 91 18.63 -0.05 16.50
N PHE A 92 18.04 0.60 17.49
CA PHE A 92 18.41 1.95 17.90
C PHE A 92 18.48 2.03 19.42
N LYS A 93 19.67 2.32 19.95
CA LYS A 93 19.95 2.28 21.39
C LYS A 93 19.49 0.91 21.98
N GLY A 94 18.70 0.93 23.04
CA GLY A 94 18.16 -0.27 23.68
C GLY A 94 16.91 -0.88 23.03
N SER A 95 16.37 -0.29 21.96
CA SER A 95 15.19 -0.82 21.26
C SER A 95 15.62 -1.60 20.02
N ARG A 96 15.17 -2.87 19.90
CA ARG A 96 15.28 -3.65 18.66
C ARG A 96 13.88 -3.93 18.13
N VAL A 97 13.69 -3.81 16.83
CA VAL A 97 12.40 -4.02 16.17
C VAL A 97 12.60 -5.01 15.05
N LEU A 98 11.83 -6.10 15.12
CA LEU A 98 11.74 -7.10 14.08
C LEU A 98 10.51 -6.82 13.22
N LEU A 99 10.69 -6.70 11.91
CA LEU A 99 9.63 -6.56 10.92
C LEU A 99 9.61 -7.78 10.02
N LYS A 100 8.45 -8.42 9.89
CA LYS A 100 8.20 -9.57 9.02
C LYS A 100 7.11 -9.22 8.00
N PRO A 101 7.26 -9.63 6.72
CA PRO A 101 6.20 -9.50 5.74
C PRO A 101 5.00 -10.36 6.15
N ALA A 102 3.81 -9.95 5.72
CA ALA A 102 2.56 -10.64 6.04
C ALA A 102 1.71 -10.81 4.77
N PRO A 103 0.91 -11.88 4.69
CA PRO A 103 -0.01 -12.09 3.58
C PRO A 103 -1.10 -11.01 3.55
N GLU A 104 -1.74 -10.88 2.38
CA GLU A 104 -2.85 -9.96 2.20
C GLU A 104 -4.01 -10.31 3.15
N GLY A 105 -4.66 -9.28 3.70
CA GLY A 105 -5.78 -9.44 4.65
C GLY A 105 -5.37 -9.59 6.12
N ARG A 106 -4.07 -9.76 6.45
CA ARG A 106 -3.64 -9.88 7.85
C ARG A 106 -3.74 -8.56 8.64
N GLY A 107 -3.53 -7.43 7.97
CA GLY A 107 -3.49 -6.11 8.61
C GLY A 107 -2.15 -5.80 9.29
N ILE A 108 -2.12 -4.68 10.01
CA ILE A 108 -0.94 -4.16 10.71
C ILE A 108 -0.94 -4.68 12.15
N ILE A 109 -0.08 -5.65 12.47
CA ILE A 109 0.14 -6.13 13.83
C ILE A 109 1.49 -5.62 14.30
N ALA A 110 1.47 -4.50 15.02
CA ALA A 110 2.67 -3.80 15.47
C ALA A 110 2.45 -3.06 16.79
N GLY A 111 3.52 -2.91 17.57
CA GLY A 111 3.52 -2.07 18.77
C GLY A 111 3.32 -0.59 18.45
N GLY A 112 2.81 0.21 19.41
CA GLY A 112 2.28 1.55 19.15
C GLY A 112 3.20 2.50 18.35
N GLY A 113 4.49 2.58 18.68
CA GLY A 113 5.45 3.41 17.94
C GLY A 113 5.67 2.94 16.50
N VAL A 114 5.85 1.63 16.33
CA VAL A 114 6.06 0.98 15.02
C VAL A 114 4.81 1.12 14.15
N ARG A 115 3.62 0.91 14.74
CA ARG A 115 2.33 1.00 14.05
C ARG A 115 2.09 2.36 13.42
N ILE A 116 2.45 3.45 14.11
CA ILE A 116 2.31 4.82 13.59
C ILE A 116 3.16 5.01 12.33
N VAL A 117 4.40 4.52 12.32
CA VAL A 117 5.33 4.63 11.18
C VAL A 117 4.81 3.84 9.98
N VAL A 118 4.43 2.58 10.20
CA VAL A 118 4.00 1.67 9.13
C VAL A 118 2.66 2.12 8.50
N ASP A 119 1.72 2.62 9.31
CA ASP A 119 0.43 3.16 8.84
C ASP A 119 0.65 4.39 7.94
N LEU A 120 1.50 5.33 8.36
CA LEU A 120 1.81 6.52 7.57
C LEU A 120 2.67 6.22 6.33
N LEU A 121 3.42 5.11 6.35
CA LEU A 121 4.17 4.64 5.20
C LEU A 121 3.25 4.11 4.08
N GLY A 122 2.06 3.62 4.44
CA GLY A 122 1.09 3.03 3.51
C GLY A 122 1.16 1.50 3.43
N VAL A 123 1.83 0.86 4.38
CA VAL A 123 1.86 -0.60 4.49
C VAL A 123 0.58 -1.07 5.16
N LYS A 124 -0.13 -1.99 4.51
CA LYS A 124 -1.38 -2.57 5.01
C LYS A 124 -1.14 -3.86 5.80
N ASN A 125 -0.14 -4.64 5.41
CA ASN A 125 0.12 -5.97 5.99
C ASN A 125 1.56 -6.06 6.49
N VAL A 126 1.73 -6.18 7.81
CA VAL A 126 3.03 -6.44 8.43
C VAL A 126 2.86 -7.09 9.80
N LEU A 127 3.82 -7.94 10.16
CA LEU A 127 4.00 -8.41 11.53
C LEU A 127 5.22 -7.74 12.13
N ALA A 128 5.08 -7.12 13.29
CA ALA A 128 6.18 -6.47 13.98
C ALA A 128 6.22 -6.84 15.46
N LYS A 129 7.43 -7.08 15.95
CA LYS A 129 7.68 -7.29 17.39
C LYS A 129 8.83 -6.41 17.84
N ILE A 130 8.63 -5.74 18.98
CA ILE A 130 9.70 -5.01 19.67
C ILE A 130 10.40 -6.03 20.58
N LEU A 131 11.70 -6.19 20.37
CA LEU A 131 12.60 -7.03 21.16
C LEU A 131 13.51 -6.08 21.98
N GLY A 132 13.33 -6.03 23.29
CA GLY A 132 14.06 -5.09 24.17
C GLY A 132 13.20 -3.89 24.62
N SER A 133 13.76 -2.68 24.60
CA SER A 133 13.12 -1.51 25.20
C SER A 133 11.87 -1.04 24.44
N THR A 134 10.79 -0.79 25.19
CA THR A 134 9.47 -0.34 24.69
C THR A 134 9.33 1.18 24.56
N ASN A 135 10.42 1.94 24.70
CA ASN A 135 10.40 3.39 24.54
C ASN A 135 9.95 3.78 23.12
N LYS A 136 8.89 4.59 23.01
CA LYS A 136 8.27 4.97 21.73
C LYS A 136 9.22 5.68 20.78
N LEU A 137 10.02 6.63 21.28
CA LEU A 137 10.94 7.41 20.44
C LEU A 137 12.02 6.52 19.82
N ASN A 138 12.58 5.63 20.62
CA ASN A 138 13.60 4.70 20.16
C ASN A 138 13.01 3.63 19.24
N SER A 139 11.81 3.14 19.54
CA SER A 139 11.10 2.18 18.69
C SER A 139 10.83 2.76 17.31
N ILE A 140 10.41 4.02 17.21
CA ILE A 140 10.19 4.72 15.94
C ILE A 140 11.51 4.84 15.16
N GLN A 141 12.60 5.26 15.80
CA GLN A 141 13.90 5.38 15.13
C GLN A 141 14.47 4.02 14.70
N ALA A 142 14.35 2.99 15.55
CA ALA A 142 14.74 1.62 15.20
C ALA A 142 13.95 1.10 13.98
N THR A 143 12.66 1.45 13.89
CA THR A 143 11.80 1.10 12.75
C THR A 143 12.28 1.81 11.47
N LEU A 144 12.61 3.10 11.54
CA LEU A 144 13.13 3.84 10.38
C LEU A 144 14.45 3.27 9.88
N ILE A 145 15.35 2.88 10.80
CA ILE A 145 16.60 2.21 10.45
C ILE A 145 16.31 0.86 9.80
N ALA A 146 15.44 0.03 10.38
CA ALA A 146 15.05 -1.25 9.79
C ALA A 146 14.51 -1.08 8.37
N LEU A 147 13.59 -0.13 8.17
CA LEU A 147 12.99 0.13 6.86
C LEU A 147 14.00 0.70 5.85
N GLY A 148 14.99 1.47 6.30
CA GLY A 148 16.07 1.98 5.45
C GLY A 148 17.02 0.88 4.93
N THR A 149 17.10 -0.27 5.62
CA THR A 149 17.90 -1.41 5.14
C THR A 149 17.21 -2.23 4.05
N LEU A 150 15.92 -1.99 3.80
CA LEU A 150 15.16 -2.71 2.79
C LEU A 150 15.71 -2.44 1.40
N ARG A 151 15.74 -3.49 0.60
CA ARG A 151 16.12 -3.46 -0.82
C ARG A 151 14.96 -3.92 -1.66
N SER A 152 14.70 -3.21 -2.76
CA SER A 152 13.73 -3.69 -3.73
C SER A 152 14.30 -4.89 -4.49
N LYS A 153 13.40 -5.71 -5.07
CA LYS A 153 13.83 -6.84 -5.90
C LYS A 153 14.71 -6.37 -7.06
N GLU A 154 14.29 -5.29 -7.72
CA GLU A 154 14.98 -4.68 -8.86
C GLU A 154 16.41 -4.25 -8.50
N ASP A 155 16.59 -3.61 -7.34
CA ASP A 155 17.92 -3.18 -6.89
C ASP A 155 18.85 -4.37 -6.67
N VAL A 156 18.33 -5.46 -6.09
CA VAL A 156 19.12 -6.69 -5.87
C VAL A 156 19.49 -7.37 -7.18
N PHE A 157 18.63 -7.36 -8.18
CA PHE A 157 18.93 -7.94 -9.51
C PHE A 157 19.99 -7.14 -10.26
N LYS A 158 19.89 -5.80 -10.24
CA LYS A 158 20.91 -4.91 -10.78
C LYS A 158 22.26 -5.10 -10.11
N MET A 159 22.29 -5.18 -8.76
CA MET A 159 23.53 -5.46 -8.01
C MET A 159 24.16 -6.82 -8.37
N ARG A 160 23.36 -7.80 -8.81
CA ARG A 160 23.82 -9.14 -9.19
C ARG A 160 24.09 -9.29 -10.69
N GLY A 161 23.96 -8.22 -11.49
CA GLY A 161 24.16 -8.26 -12.94
C GLY A 161 23.13 -9.09 -13.72
N LYS A 162 21.92 -9.31 -13.15
CA LYS A 162 20.84 -10.06 -13.80
C LYS A 162 19.76 -9.09 -14.25
N GLU A 163 19.41 -9.10 -15.54
CA GLU A 163 18.48 -8.10 -16.09
C GLU A 163 17.00 -8.35 -15.77
N LYS A 164 16.59 -9.60 -15.51
CA LYS A 164 15.16 -9.94 -15.34
C LYS A 164 14.90 -10.90 -14.18
N PHE A 165 13.78 -10.66 -13.51
CA PHE A 165 13.17 -11.59 -12.55
C PHE A 165 12.56 -12.75 -13.34
N SER A 166 13.33 -13.82 -13.60
CA SER A 166 12.74 -15.05 -14.09
C SER A 166 11.93 -15.67 -12.95
N ARG A 167 10.60 -15.72 -13.08
CA ARG A 167 9.73 -16.61 -12.29
C ARG A 167 9.99 -18.07 -12.70
N THR A 168 11.23 -18.51 -12.59
CA THR A 168 11.58 -19.92 -12.58
C THR A 168 11.99 -20.22 -11.15
N ILE A 169 10.97 -20.48 -10.31
CA ILE A 169 11.10 -21.64 -9.44
C ILE A 169 11.37 -22.77 -10.43
N GLY A 170 12.56 -23.39 -10.35
CA GLY A 170 12.97 -24.40 -11.32
C GLY A 170 11.85 -25.43 -11.53
N PRO A 171 11.75 -26.06 -12.72
CA PRO A 171 10.77 -27.11 -12.94
C PRO A 171 10.82 -28.07 -11.76
N SER A 172 9.69 -28.26 -11.07
CA SER A 172 9.57 -29.33 -10.10
C SER A 172 9.97 -30.62 -10.82
N ARG A 173 10.78 -31.46 -10.18
CA ARG A 173 11.26 -32.76 -10.71
C ARG A 173 10.14 -33.63 -11.31
N ALA A 174 8.87 -33.35 -10.99
CA ALA A 174 7.68 -33.92 -11.61
C ALA A 174 7.52 -33.63 -13.12
N THR A 175 8.14 -32.56 -13.64
CA THR A 175 8.13 -32.25 -15.08
C THR A 175 9.30 -32.86 -15.85
N GLU A 176 10.42 -33.17 -15.18
CA GLU A 176 11.53 -33.94 -15.76
C GLU A 176 11.14 -35.40 -16.02
N SER A 177 10.37 -36.03 -15.12
CA SER A 177 9.83 -37.38 -15.34
C SER A 177 8.80 -37.40 -16.46
N ALA A 178 7.89 -36.41 -16.52
CA ALA A 178 6.90 -36.30 -17.59
C ALA A 178 7.49 -35.98 -18.98
N MET A 179 8.67 -35.34 -19.04
CA MET A 179 9.38 -35.09 -20.30
C MET A 179 10.17 -36.30 -20.82
N ARG A 180 10.63 -37.20 -19.93
CA ARG A 180 11.27 -38.47 -20.34
C ARG A 180 10.27 -39.42 -21.00
N ASP A 181 9.05 -39.55 -20.48
CA ASP A 181 8.06 -40.49 -21.01
C ASP A 181 7.43 -40.04 -22.35
N ARG A 182 7.31 -38.72 -22.57
CA ARG A 182 6.79 -38.19 -23.85
C ARG A 182 7.76 -38.33 -25.03
N SER A 183 9.05 -38.50 -24.76
CA SER A 183 10.06 -38.74 -25.81
C SER A 183 10.00 -40.16 -26.39
N ALA A 184 9.49 -41.13 -25.61
CA ALA A 184 9.22 -42.49 -26.06
C ALA A 184 7.92 -42.59 -26.89
N GLY A 185 6.86 -41.84 -26.51
CA GLY A 185 5.57 -41.87 -27.20
C GLY A 185 5.57 -41.24 -28.61
N LYS A 186 6.37 -40.20 -28.86
CA LYS A 186 6.42 -39.51 -30.16
C LYS A 186 7.03 -40.31 -31.31
N LYS A 187 7.75 -41.41 -31.02
CA LYS A 187 8.27 -42.33 -32.05
C LYS A 187 7.19 -43.26 -32.61
N VAL A 188 6.08 -43.49 -31.90
CA VAL A 188 5.00 -44.38 -32.34
C VAL A 188 4.01 -43.63 -33.24
N GLU A 189 3.63 -42.39 -32.91
CA GLU A 189 2.65 -41.60 -33.68
C GLU A 189 3.14 -41.17 -35.07
N LYS A 190 4.46 -40.98 -35.26
CA LYS A 190 5.04 -40.60 -36.56
C LYS A 190 5.07 -41.75 -37.58
N LYS A 191 4.89 -43.02 -37.17
CA LYS A 191 4.80 -44.15 -38.10
C LYS A 191 3.37 -44.37 -38.65
N VAL A 192 2.34 -43.94 -37.94
CA VAL A 192 0.94 -44.19 -38.33
C VAL A 192 0.41 -43.14 -39.32
N SER A 193 0.91 -41.90 -39.27
CA SER A 193 0.38 -40.76 -40.04
C SER A 193 0.92 -40.59 -41.47
N LYS A 194 1.79 -41.49 -41.96
CA LYS A 194 2.37 -41.41 -43.33
C LYS A 194 1.65 -42.26 -44.39
N LYS A 195 0.54 -42.93 -44.06
CA LYS A 195 -0.12 -43.87 -44.97
C LYS A 195 -1.60 -43.54 -45.22
N ASN A 196 -1.90 -42.27 -45.54
CA ASN A 196 -2.99 -41.90 -46.45
C ASN A 196 -2.97 -40.39 -46.70
N LYS A 197 -2.75 -40.03 -47.96
CA LYS A 197 -2.87 -38.68 -48.50
C LYS A 197 -3.42 -38.86 -49.91
N GLU A 198 -4.59 -38.30 -50.19
CA GLU A 198 -5.05 -37.78 -51.48
C GLU A 198 -6.34 -36.95 -51.26
N PRO A 199 -6.67 -36.00 -52.16
CA PRO A 199 -7.08 -34.64 -51.81
C PRO A 199 -8.41 -34.18 -52.48
N GLU A 200 -8.86 -32.94 -52.22
CA GLU A 200 -9.75 -32.04 -53.01
C GLU A 200 -10.43 -31.04 -52.05
N ALA A 201 -10.84 -29.80 -52.34
CA ALA A 201 -10.65 -28.80 -53.41
C ALA A 201 -11.04 -27.42 -52.80
N LYS A 202 -10.69 -26.32 -53.47
CA LYS A 202 -10.87 -24.91 -53.03
C LYS A 202 -12.34 -24.40 -53.15
N PRO A 203 -12.70 -23.27 -52.48
CA PRO A 203 -14.07 -22.80 -52.30
C PRO A 203 -14.52 -21.73 -53.33
N GLU A 204 -15.83 -21.69 -53.64
CA GLU A 204 -16.49 -20.61 -54.40
C GLU A 204 -17.85 -20.18 -53.80
N GLU A 205 -18.18 -18.91 -54.06
CA GLU A 205 -19.20 -18.02 -53.47
C GLU A 205 -20.67 -18.30 -53.84
N LYS A 206 -21.62 -17.64 -53.12
CA LYS A 206 -22.81 -16.96 -53.68
C LYS A 206 -23.58 -16.09 -52.63
N PRO A 207 -24.51 -15.16 -53.01
CA PRO A 207 -24.38 -13.71 -52.79
C PRO A 207 -25.59 -13.03 -52.08
N GLN A 208 -25.59 -11.68 -52.02
CA GLN A 208 -26.61 -10.78 -51.43
C GLN A 208 -27.87 -10.55 -52.30
N ALA A 209 -29.03 -10.29 -51.65
CA ALA A 209 -30.22 -9.46 -52.02
C ALA A 209 -31.54 -10.15 -51.56
N GLU A 210 -32.69 -9.55 -51.21
CA GLU A 210 -33.17 -8.25 -50.73
C GLU A 210 -34.61 -8.47 -50.17
N MET A 211 -34.96 -7.69 -49.14
CA MET A 211 -36.28 -7.15 -48.73
C MET A 211 -37.60 -7.94 -48.88
N LYS A 212 -38.33 -8.11 -47.75
CA LYS A 212 -39.72 -7.60 -47.61
C LYS A 212 -39.99 -7.06 -46.20
N THR A 213 -40.78 -5.99 -46.22
CA THR A 213 -41.23 -5.02 -45.22
C THR A 213 -42.11 -5.57 -44.10
N GLY A 214 -42.04 -4.97 -42.91
CA GLY A 214 -43.14 -5.01 -41.94
C GLY A 214 -42.76 -4.64 -40.50
N GLY A 215 -43.06 -3.40 -40.09
CA GLY A 215 -43.33 -3.04 -38.68
C GLY A 215 -42.18 -2.49 -37.84
N LYS A 216 -42.03 -1.15 -37.80
CA LYS A 216 -41.35 -0.42 -36.72
C LYS A 216 -42.24 -0.36 -35.48
N SER A 217 -41.69 -0.60 -34.29
CA SER A 217 -41.90 0.26 -33.10
C SER A 217 -40.82 0.01 -32.02
N PRO A 218 -40.35 1.06 -31.33
CA PRO A 218 -39.15 1.03 -30.48
C PRO A 218 -39.47 0.77 -28.99
N VAL A 219 -38.58 0.06 -28.30
CA VAL A 219 -38.66 -0.15 -26.85
C VAL A 219 -38.12 1.09 -26.13
N LYS A 220 -39.04 1.90 -25.58
CA LYS A 220 -38.77 2.93 -24.54
C LYS A 220 -39.68 2.67 -23.35
N GLY A 221 -39.09 2.62 -22.16
CA GLY A 221 -39.78 2.89 -20.90
C GLY A 221 -39.84 1.71 -19.93
N GLY A 222 -39.07 1.79 -18.84
CA GLY A 222 -39.26 0.88 -17.72
C GLY A 222 -38.15 0.87 -16.67
N SER A 223 -38.02 1.95 -15.87
CA SER A 223 -37.63 1.84 -14.43
C SER A 223 -37.68 3.16 -13.65
N ALA A 224 -38.53 4.12 -14.03
CA ALA A 224 -38.82 5.30 -13.20
C ALA A 224 -39.80 5.03 -12.03
N ARG A 225 -40.07 3.75 -11.70
CA ARG A 225 -40.96 3.35 -10.60
C ARG A 225 -40.23 2.87 -9.33
N PHE A 226 -38.91 2.88 -9.30
CA PHE A 226 -38.15 2.48 -8.10
C PHE A 226 -37.70 3.67 -7.22
N MET A 227 -38.03 4.91 -7.59
CA MET A 227 -37.65 6.14 -6.86
C MET A 227 -38.83 6.89 -6.20
N GLN A 228 -40.01 6.28 -6.09
CA GLN A 228 -41.15 6.86 -5.35
C GLN A 228 -41.45 6.18 -4.01
N GLN A 229 -40.97 4.95 -3.78
CA GLN A 229 -41.18 4.26 -2.49
C GLN A 229 -40.16 4.63 -1.40
N ALA A 230 -39.06 5.31 -1.73
CA ALA A 230 -38.07 5.75 -0.73
C ALA A 230 -38.33 7.15 -0.15
N ARG A 231 -39.33 7.90 -0.65
CA ARG A 231 -39.67 9.25 -0.14
C ARG A 231 -40.88 9.29 0.79
N GLN A 232 -41.64 8.19 0.92
CA GLN A 232 -42.79 8.10 1.82
C GLN A 232 -42.44 7.59 3.23
N ALA A 233 -41.20 7.15 3.47
CA ALA A 233 -40.75 6.61 4.77
C ALA A 233 -40.03 7.62 5.69
N SER A 234 -40.03 8.92 5.36
CA SER A 234 -39.39 9.97 6.19
C SER A 234 -40.33 11.10 6.62
N GLY A 235 -41.65 10.92 6.49
CA GLY A 235 -42.66 11.97 6.65
C GLY A 235 -43.53 11.92 7.91
N GLU A 236 -43.37 10.94 8.81
CA GLU A 236 -44.26 10.79 9.98
C GLU A 236 -43.46 10.65 11.29
N LYS A 237 -42.91 11.76 11.80
CA LYS A 237 -42.59 11.95 13.23
C LYS A 237 -42.60 13.44 13.61
N LYS A 238 -43.72 14.12 13.38
CA LYS A 238 -44.02 15.42 14.01
C LYS A 238 -45.49 15.49 14.38
N GLU A 239 -45.86 14.74 15.41
CA GLU A 239 -46.98 15.06 16.31
C GLU A 239 -46.85 14.19 17.56
N GLN A 240 -47.32 14.72 18.71
CA GLN A 240 -47.23 14.18 20.07
C GLN A 240 -45.99 14.60 20.89
N LYS A 241 -46.05 15.83 21.41
CA LYS A 241 -46.00 16.08 22.87
C LYS A 241 -46.49 17.52 23.14
N LYS A 242 -47.72 17.62 23.65
CA LYS A 242 -48.05 18.59 24.70
C LYS A 242 -47.42 18.10 26.00
#